data_AF-A0A7V9RH56-F1
#
_entry.id   AF-A0A7V9RH56-F1
#
_cell.length_a   1.000
_cell.length_b   1.000
_cell.length_c   1.000
_cell.angle_alpha   90.00
_cell.angle_beta   90.00
_cell.angle_gamma   90.00
#
_symmetry.space_group_name_H-M   'P 1'
#
loop_
_entity.id
_entity.type
_entity.pdbx_description
1 polymer ?
#
loop_
_entity_poly.entity_id
_entity_poly.type
_entity_poly.pdbx_seq_one_letter_code
_entity_poly.pdbx_strand_id
1 'polypeptide(L)'
;GLIRAILLRLVTPERTRAIVPMAELRELSREVGEVQRLVDQMVDARLLVVQVLEGGKGSTVEIVHESLVQGWPTLRRWLDENQDDAALVDQLRQASRQWHGKDQDSGLLWRGDMADEAKKFRKRYKGSLTDVERGFLDAVVELEISAARKKRRGIIAGFIVLSGIVVAAMIMAVVFQRKNAEATRLKGVAESERVVAEQRLSQIQKKEAERLAEMQAKLKVLSEKQVVDVKLDATTEDLKQTLAQLQVLYGESQDNLKAAEVAKARAEKEENAAKTARNDALVAKEDAVKAKTETEQLLKRERERVEQMKKQLGTATIDVLK
;
A
#
# COMPACT_ATOMS: atom_id res chain seq x y z
N GLY A 1 -13.33 38.42 82.41
CA GLY A 1 -12.80 39.36 83.41
C GLY A 1 -11.38 38.97 83.75
N LEU A 2 -10.52 39.96 84.05
CA LEU A 2 -9.08 39.76 84.26
C LEU A 2 -8.74 38.79 85.40
N ILE A 3 -9.49 38.82 86.50
CA ILE A 3 -9.36 37.88 87.63
C ILE A 3 -9.49 36.42 87.17
N ARG A 4 -10.49 36.12 86.34
CA ARG A 4 -10.69 34.78 85.76
C ARG A 4 -9.47 34.38 84.93
N ALA A 5 -8.93 35.29 84.11
CA ALA A 5 -7.78 35.01 83.27
C ALA A 5 -6.52 34.70 84.11
N ILE A 6 -6.28 35.47 85.18
CA ILE A 6 -5.17 35.24 86.12
C ILE A 6 -5.31 33.86 86.78
N LEU A 7 -6.47 33.56 87.36
CA LEU A 7 -6.69 32.30 88.09
C LEU A 7 -6.58 31.07 87.19
N LEU A 8 -7.13 31.11 85.98
CA LEU A 8 -7.00 30.02 85.01
C LEU A 8 -5.56 29.81 84.51
N ARG A 9 -4.68 30.79 84.72
CA ARG A 9 -3.26 30.71 84.38
C ARG A 9 -2.45 30.04 85.49
N LEU A 10 -2.92 30.16 86.74
CA LEU A 10 -2.31 29.60 87.94
C LEU A 10 -2.77 28.17 88.25
N VAL A 11 -3.55 27.56 87.35
CA VAL A 11 -4.01 26.17 87.45
C VAL A 11 -3.62 25.44 86.17
N THR A 12 -3.02 24.26 86.31
CA THR A 12 -2.66 23.37 85.20
C THR A 12 -3.89 22.67 84.61
N PRO A 13 -3.81 22.09 83.40
CA PRO A 13 -4.88 21.24 82.85
C PRO A 13 -5.27 20.07 83.79
N GLU A 14 -4.32 19.55 84.56
CA GLU A 14 -4.51 18.48 85.56
C GLU A 14 -5.19 18.99 86.85
N ARG A 15 -5.57 20.27 86.90
CA ARG A 15 -6.18 20.95 88.06
C ARG A 15 -5.27 21.03 89.28
N THR A 16 -3.98 21.19 89.04
CA THR A 16 -2.96 21.42 90.07
C THR A 16 -2.46 22.86 90.02
N ARG A 17 -1.71 23.30 91.04
CA ARG A 17 -1.14 24.66 91.07
C ARG A 17 -0.06 24.83 89.99
N ALA A 18 -0.08 25.98 89.32
CA ALA A 18 0.97 26.41 88.41
C ALA A 18 1.72 27.62 88.97
N ILE A 19 3.04 27.66 88.77
CA ILE A 19 3.90 28.80 89.14
C ILE A 19 4.09 29.66 87.90
N VAL A 20 3.60 30.90 87.95
CA VAL A 20 3.61 31.81 86.79
C VAL A 20 4.43 33.07 87.11
N PRO A 21 5.36 33.50 86.23
CA PRO A 21 6.06 34.76 86.41
C PRO A 21 5.09 35.95 86.40
N MET A 22 5.26 36.90 87.33
CA MET A 22 4.46 38.13 87.39
C MET A 22 4.51 38.92 86.07
N ALA A 23 5.65 38.88 85.38
CA ALA A 23 5.80 39.50 84.07
C ALA A 23 4.79 39.00 83.04
N GLU A 24 4.51 37.69 83.02
CA GLU A 24 3.53 37.11 82.10
C GLU A 24 2.10 37.52 82.46
N LEU A 25 1.75 37.54 83.75
CA LEU A 25 0.43 37.97 84.17
C LEU A 25 0.16 39.43 83.77
N ARG A 26 1.20 40.29 83.79
CA ARG A 26 1.09 41.69 83.35
C ARG A 26 0.74 41.82 81.87
N GLU A 27 1.12 40.87 81.02
CA GLU A 27 0.77 40.86 79.58
C GLU A 27 -0.73 40.55 79.33
N LEU A 28 -1.48 40.11 80.36
CA LEU A 28 -2.92 39.86 80.22
C LEU A 28 -3.77 41.14 80.13
N SER A 29 -3.23 42.28 80.57
CA SER A 29 -3.89 43.59 80.47
C SER A 29 -2.98 44.61 79.81
N ARG A 30 -3.58 45.55 79.09
CA ARG A 30 -2.88 46.72 78.53
C ARG A 30 -2.78 47.87 79.54
N GLU A 31 -3.57 47.84 80.61
CA GLU A 31 -3.55 48.88 81.64
C GLU A 31 -2.40 48.64 82.62
N VAL A 32 -1.51 49.63 82.71
CA VAL A 32 -0.34 49.57 83.60
C VAL A 32 -0.80 49.50 85.06
N GLY A 33 -0.35 48.47 85.77
CA GLY A 33 -0.61 48.29 87.20
C GLY A 33 -1.96 47.65 87.55
N GLU A 34 -2.87 47.43 86.61
CA GLU A 34 -4.16 46.77 86.89
C GLU A 34 -3.97 45.34 87.41
N VAL A 35 -3.15 44.55 86.73
CA VAL A 35 -2.81 43.18 87.15
C VAL A 35 -2.16 43.17 88.52
N GLN A 36 -1.23 44.09 88.77
CA GLN A 36 -0.52 44.17 90.05
C GLN A 36 -1.51 44.44 91.19
N ARG A 37 -2.41 45.42 91.04
CA ARG A 37 -3.45 45.74 92.03
C ARG A 37 -4.35 44.54 92.33
N LEU A 38 -4.77 43.80 91.30
CA LEU A 38 -5.61 42.61 91.47
C LEU A 38 -4.86 41.47 92.17
N VAL A 39 -3.60 41.24 91.81
CA VAL A 39 -2.77 40.23 92.49
C VAL A 39 -2.56 40.61 93.95
N ASP A 40 -2.23 41.87 94.25
CA ASP A 40 -2.04 42.35 95.63
C ASP A 40 -3.32 42.16 96.45
N GLN A 41 -4.49 42.51 95.91
CA GLN A 41 -5.79 42.29 96.57
C GLN A 41 -6.07 40.80 96.84
N MET A 42 -5.67 39.91 95.92
CA MET A 42 -5.83 38.47 96.09
C MET A 42 -4.81 37.86 97.06
N VAL A 43 -3.64 38.48 97.21
CA VAL A 43 -2.64 38.14 98.25
C VAL A 43 -3.17 38.56 99.62
N ASP A 44 -3.73 39.77 99.75
CA ASP A 44 -4.36 40.25 100.98
C ASP A 44 -5.52 39.33 101.42
N ALA A 45 -6.28 38.82 100.45
CA ALA A 45 -7.33 37.83 100.66
C ALA A 45 -6.82 36.39 100.89
N ARG A 46 -5.49 36.17 100.93
CA ARG A 46 -4.83 34.87 101.11
C ARG A 46 -5.18 33.82 100.04
N LEU A 47 -5.49 34.27 98.82
CA LEU A 47 -5.75 33.39 97.68
C LEU A 47 -4.48 33.07 96.89
N LEU A 48 -3.60 34.07 96.76
CA LEU A 48 -2.33 33.97 96.04
C LEU A 48 -1.14 34.21 96.96
N VAL A 49 0.00 33.63 96.59
CA VAL A 49 1.30 33.94 97.19
C VAL A 49 2.25 34.40 96.08
N VAL A 50 3.02 35.45 96.39
CA VAL A 50 4.04 36.00 95.51
C VAL A 50 5.41 35.65 96.09
N GLN A 51 6.24 34.97 95.31
CA GLN A 51 7.61 34.64 95.70
C GLN A 51 8.57 35.49 94.88
N VAL A 52 9.51 36.16 95.54
CA VAL A 52 10.57 36.93 94.85
C VAL A 52 11.66 35.94 94.44
N LEU A 53 12.02 35.95 93.16
CA LEU A 53 13.10 35.10 92.64
C LEU A 53 14.45 35.65 93.10
N GLU A 54 15.34 34.74 93.50
CA GLU A 54 16.70 35.10 93.90
C GLU A 54 17.45 35.82 92.77
N GLY A 55 18.25 36.84 93.15
CA GLY A 55 19.06 37.61 92.21
C GLY A 55 18.30 38.69 91.43
N GLY A 56 17.12 39.14 91.91
CA GLY A 56 16.40 40.27 91.31
C GLY A 56 15.74 39.96 89.96
N LYS A 57 15.60 38.67 89.62
CA LYS A 57 15.02 38.19 88.34
C LYS A 57 13.50 38.29 88.25
N GLY A 58 12.86 39.05 89.16
CA GLY A 58 11.42 39.25 89.22
C GLY A 58 10.74 38.45 90.32
N SER A 59 9.43 38.23 90.18
CA SER A 59 8.61 37.47 91.12
C SER A 59 7.71 36.47 90.39
N THR A 60 7.37 35.38 91.08
CA THR A 60 6.39 34.38 90.63
C THR A 60 5.14 34.45 91.49
N VAL A 61 4.02 34.04 90.91
CA VAL A 61 2.72 33.99 91.55
C VAL A 61 2.22 32.56 91.48
N GLU A 62 1.66 32.07 92.59
CA GLU A 62 1.00 30.76 92.66
C GLU A 62 -0.22 30.84 93.59
N ILE A 63 -1.12 29.86 93.47
CA ILE A 63 -2.26 29.70 94.40
C ILE A 63 -1.73 29.17 95.74
N VAL A 64 -2.21 29.75 96.84
CA VAL A 64 -1.74 29.42 98.21
C VAL A 64 -1.99 27.94 98.56
N HIS A 65 -3.18 27.43 98.26
CA HIS A 65 -3.57 26.05 98.53
C HIS A 65 -4.34 25.43 97.36
N GLU A 66 -3.98 24.19 97.01
CA GLU A 66 -4.64 23.42 95.96
C GLU A 66 -6.12 23.08 96.29
N SER A 67 -6.48 23.10 97.59
CA SER A 67 -7.87 22.99 98.04
C SER A 67 -8.78 24.09 97.47
N LEU A 68 -8.24 25.25 97.09
CA LEU A 68 -9.01 26.32 96.42
C LEU A 68 -9.47 25.90 95.02
N VAL A 69 -8.69 25.09 94.31
CA VAL A 69 -9.03 24.60 92.96
C VAL A 69 -10.25 23.67 93.01
N GLN A 70 -10.34 22.84 94.06
CA GLN A 70 -11.42 21.89 94.25
C GLN A 70 -12.63 22.48 94.97
N GLY A 71 -12.38 23.32 95.98
CA GLY A 71 -13.38 23.82 96.93
C GLY A 71 -14.07 25.12 96.53
N TRP A 72 -13.56 25.86 95.52
CA TRP A 72 -14.18 27.11 95.07
C TRP A 72 -15.08 26.89 93.84
N PRO A 73 -16.42 26.89 93.98
CA PRO A 73 -17.33 26.51 92.89
C PRO A 73 -17.20 27.39 91.63
N THR A 74 -16.85 28.66 91.81
CA THR A 74 -16.69 29.60 90.70
C THR A 74 -15.44 29.29 89.88
N LEU A 75 -14.30 29.02 90.53
CA LEU A 75 -13.07 28.63 89.84
C LEU A 75 -13.23 27.29 89.13
N ARG A 76 -13.85 26.32 89.80
CA ARG A 76 -14.16 25.01 89.19
C ARG A 76 -14.99 25.16 87.93
N ARG A 77 -16.07 25.95 87.97
CA ARG A 77 -16.90 26.22 86.78
C ARG A 77 -16.08 26.85 85.64
N TRP A 78 -15.20 27.80 85.95
CA TRP A 78 -14.35 28.41 84.92
C TRP A 78 -13.33 27.44 84.32
N LEU A 79 -12.82 26.49 85.10
CA LEU A 79 -11.94 25.43 84.63
C LEU A 79 -12.70 24.44 83.74
N ASP A 80 -13.89 24.03 84.16
CA ASP A 80 -14.77 23.16 83.38
C ASP A 80 -15.13 23.81 82.02
N GLU A 81 -15.46 25.10 82.02
CA GLU A 81 -15.76 25.88 80.80
C GLU A 81 -14.56 25.98 79.81
N ASN A 82 -13.32 25.75 80.25
CA ASN A 82 -12.12 25.85 79.41
C ASN A 82 -11.41 24.50 79.22
N GLN A 83 -11.99 23.39 79.66
CA GLN A 83 -11.30 22.10 79.71
C GLN A 83 -10.86 21.60 78.33
N ASP A 84 -11.71 21.77 77.32
CA ASP A 84 -11.46 21.31 75.94
C ASP A 84 -10.21 21.98 75.31
N ASP A 85 -9.97 23.24 75.67
CA ASP A 85 -8.88 24.05 75.14
C ASP A 85 -7.67 24.12 76.10
N ALA A 86 -7.80 23.63 77.34
CA ALA A 86 -6.79 23.79 78.38
C ALA A 86 -5.44 23.15 78.01
N ALA A 87 -5.47 21.93 77.46
CA ALA A 87 -4.26 21.24 77.03
C ALA A 87 -3.54 21.98 75.90
N LEU A 88 -4.29 22.52 74.93
CA LEU A 88 -3.73 23.26 73.81
C LEU A 88 -3.19 24.63 74.23
N VAL A 89 -3.86 25.30 75.18
CA VAL A 89 -3.36 26.54 75.80
C VAL A 89 -2.03 26.29 76.52
N ASP A 90 -1.91 25.17 77.23
CA ASP A 90 -0.67 24.83 77.92
C ASP A 90 0.47 24.53 76.94
N GLN A 91 0.21 23.74 75.89
CA GLN A 91 1.17 23.51 74.81
C GLN A 91 1.57 24.81 74.12
N LEU A 92 0.62 25.72 73.88
CA LEU A 92 0.88 27.03 73.29
C LEU A 92 1.80 27.87 74.19
N ARG A 93 1.56 27.90 75.51
CA ARG A 93 2.43 28.60 76.48
C ARG A 93 3.86 28.11 76.42
N GLN A 94 4.04 26.79 76.42
CA GLN A 94 5.36 26.17 76.39
C GLN A 94 6.07 26.48 75.07
N ALA A 95 5.38 26.29 73.94
CA ALA A 95 5.91 26.52 72.60
C ALA A 95 6.25 28.00 72.37
N SER A 96 5.37 28.92 72.77
CA SER A 96 5.58 30.36 72.59
C SER A 96 6.76 30.88 73.42
N ARG A 97 6.93 30.39 74.65
CA ARG A 97 8.09 30.72 75.50
C ARG A 97 9.39 30.21 74.90
N GLN A 98 9.42 28.96 74.43
CA GLN A 98 10.59 28.39 73.80
C GLN A 98 10.97 29.14 72.52
N TRP A 99 9.98 29.45 71.68
CA TRP A 99 10.14 30.23 70.45
C TRP A 99 10.66 31.63 70.74
N HIS A 100 10.08 32.35 71.70
CA HIS A 100 10.51 33.69 72.06
C HIS A 100 11.92 33.70 72.66
N GLY A 101 12.25 32.72 73.52
CA GLY A 101 13.58 32.57 74.10
C GLY A 101 14.67 32.11 73.12
N LYS A 102 14.30 31.74 71.89
CA LYS A 102 15.20 31.38 70.78
C LYS A 102 15.11 32.38 69.63
N ASP A 103 14.92 33.66 69.97
CA ASP A 103 14.86 34.78 69.01
C ASP A 103 13.86 34.55 67.87
N GLN A 104 12.71 33.97 68.20
CA GLN A 104 11.62 33.71 67.26
C GLN A 104 11.97 32.73 66.12
N ASP A 105 12.82 31.72 66.39
CA ASP A 105 13.22 30.71 65.40
C ASP A 105 12.02 30.00 64.73
N SER A 106 11.93 30.14 63.40
CA SER A 106 10.92 29.49 62.55
C SER A 106 10.93 27.95 62.60
N GLY A 107 12.02 27.33 63.07
CA GLY A 107 12.13 25.90 63.30
C GLY A 107 11.25 25.37 64.43
N LEU A 108 10.87 26.24 65.39
CA LEU A 108 10.05 25.90 66.55
C LEU A 108 8.55 26.13 66.33
N LEU A 109 8.18 26.75 65.21
CA LEU A 109 6.79 26.97 64.85
C LEU A 109 6.10 25.64 64.55
N TRP A 110 4.87 25.48 65.05
CA TRP A 110 4.03 24.33 64.70
C TRP A 110 3.74 24.26 63.19
N ARG A 111 3.67 23.04 62.66
CA ARG A 111 3.48 22.74 61.23
C ARG A 111 2.49 21.60 61.03
N GLY A 112 1.90 21.51 59.84
CA GLY A 112 0.97 20.43 59.51
C GLY A 112 -0.27 20.44 60.40
N ASP A 113 -0.67 19.29 60.92
CA ASP A 113 -1.91 19.13 61.69
C ASP A 113 -1.99 20.06 62.91
N MET A 114 -0.87 20.25 63.63
CA MET A 114 -0.80 21.17 64.77
C MET A 114 -0.99 22.64 64.36
N ALA A 115 -0.52 23.02 63.17
CA ALA A 115 -0.76 24.37 62.64
C ALA A 115 -2.22 24.56 62.24
N ASP A 116 -2.88 23.53 61.71
CA ASP A 116 -4.31 23.56 61.41
C ASP A 116 -5.17 23.59 62.67
N GLU A 117 -4.78 22.87 63.71
CA GLU A 117 -5.38 22.95 65.03
C GLU A 117 -5.22 24.35 65.64
N ALA A 118 -4.02 24.93 65.58
CA ALA A 118 -3.77 26.30 66.03
C ALA A 118 -4.63 27.34 65.29
N LYS A 119 -4.84 27.18 63.97
CA LYS A 119 -5.75 28.03 63.17
C LYS A 119 -7.20 27.93 63.67
N LYS A 120 -7.67 26.73 63.99
CA LYS A 120 -9.03 26.49 64.51
C LYS A 120 -9.18 27.04 65.93
N PHE A 121 -8.19 26.78 66.77
CA PHE A 121 -8.10 27.28 68.14
C PHE A 121 -8.17 28.80 68.17
N ARG A 122 -7.35 29.50 67.37
CA ARG A 122 -7.35 30.97 67.28
C ARG A 122 -8.74 31.57 66.98
N LYS A 123 -9.56 30.88 66.19
CA LYS A 123 -10.93 31.34 65.86
C LYS A 123 -11.92 31.12 67.00
N ARG A 124 -11.79 29.98 67.70
CA ARG A 124 -12.73 29.51 68.73
C ARG A 124 -12.42 30.12 70.09
N TYR A 125 -11.15 30.17 70.49
CA TYR A 125 -10.71 30.58 71.80
C TYR A 125 -11.06 32.05 72.07
N LYS A 126 -11.74 32.29 73.18
CA LYS A 126 -12.14 33.64 73.64
C LYS A 126 -11.44 34.08 74.92
N GLY A 127 -10.52 33.25 75.44
CA GLY A 127 -9.72 33.59 76.61
C GLY A 127 -8.63 34.61 76.29
N SER A 128 -7.99 35.10 77.35
CA SER A 128 -6.89 36.06 77.24
C SER A 128 -5.58 35.34 76.90
N LEU A 129 -4.99 35.72 75.76
CA LEU A 129 -3.64 35.34 75.36
C LEU A 129 -2.68 36.51 75.56
N THR A 130 -1.45 36.22 75.94
CA THR A 130 -0.37 37.20 76.03
C THR A 130 0.13 37.60 74.65
N ASP A 131 0.94 38.66 74.57
CA ASP A 131 1.49 39.11 73.29
C ASP A 131 2.42 38.07 72.67
N VAL A 132 3.20 37.36 73.50
CA VAL A 132 4.08 36.29 73.03
C VAL A 132 3.29 35.11 72.44
N GLU A 133 2.20 34.68 73.10
CA GLU A 133 1.33 33.62 72.59
C GLU A 133 0.63 34.00 71.29
N ARG A 134 0.11 35.24 71.23
CA ARG A 134 -0.50 35.79 70.00
C ARG A 134 0.50 35.83 68.85
N GLY A 135 1.70 36.35 69.11
CA GLY A 135 2.78 36.42 68.13
C GLY A 135 3.19 35.05 67.61
N PHE A 136 3.24 34.03 68.47
CA PHE A 136 3.53 32.65 68.05
C PHE A 136 2.44 32.12 67.10
N LEU A 137 1.16 32.28 67.45
CA LEU A 137 0.06 31.85 66.58
C LEU A 137 0.06 32.59 65.23
N ASP A 138 0.37 33.89 65.24
CA ASP A 138 0.52 34.69 64.01
C ASP A 138 1.64 34.15 63.12
N ALA A 139 2.81 33.87 63.70
CA ALA A 139 3.96 33.32 62.99
C ALA A 139 3.67 31.92 62.41
N VAL A 140 2.97 31.04 63.15
CA VAL A 140 2.53 29.72 62.66
C VAL A 140 1.63 29.88 61.43
N VAL A 141 0.66 30.81 61.47
CA VAL A 141 -0.26 31.06 60.35
C VAL A 141 0.48 31.63 59.14
N GLU A 142 1.40 32.56 59.35
CA GLU A 142 2.17 33.19 58.27
C GLU A 142 3.10 32.20 57.56
N LEU A 143 3.74 31.31 58.33
CA LEU A 143 4.60 30.25 57.79
C LEU A 143 3.82 29.33 56.85
N GLU A 144 2.63 28.88 57.29
CA GLU A 144 1.73 28.02 56.51
C GLU A 144 1.27 28.68 55.19
N ILE A 145 0.86 29.96 55.24
CA ILE A 145 0.47 30.72 54.05
C ILE A 145 1.65 30.82 53.07
N SER A 146 2.85 31.05 53.58
CA SER A 146 4.07 31.19 52.77
C SER A 146 4.51 29.86 52.15
N ALA A 147 4.40 28.76 52.90
CA ALA A 147 4.67 27.41 52.40
C ALA A 147 3.68 27.00 51.31
N ALA A 148 2.38 27.26 51.52
CA ALA A 148 1.34 26.97 50.53
C ALA A 148 1.55 27.76 49.21
N ARG A 149 1.96 29.03 49.30
CA ARG A 149 2.30 29.85 48.12
C ARG A 149 3.47 29.27 47.34
N LYS A 150 4.55 28.82 48.01
CA LYS A 150 5.70 28.19 47.35
C LYS A 150 5.31 26.90 46.64
N LYS A 151 4.53 26.02 47.30
CA LYS A 151 4.04 24.77 46.71
C LYS A 151 3.17 25.03 45.47
N ARG A 152 2.23 25.97 45.54
CA ARG A 152 1.39 26.35 44.39
C ARG A 152 2.22 26.87 43.21
N ARG A 153 3.21 27.73 43.46
CA ARG A 153 4.11 28.24 42.40
C ARG A 153 4.90 27.10 41.74
N GLY A 154 5.41 26.14 42.52
CA GLY A 154 6.09 24.97 41.98
C GLY A 154 5.21 24.10 41.08
N ILE A 155 3.96 23.85 41.49
CA ILE A 155 2.99 23.09 40.69
C ILE A 155 2.69 23.82 39.37
N ILE A 156 2.41 25.14 39.43
CA ILE A 156 2.13 25.94 38.24
C ILE A 156 3.32 25.95 37.28
N ALA A 157 4.54 26.15 37.80
CA ALA A 157 5.76 26.10 37.00
C ALA A 157 5.93 24.73 36.31
N GLY A 158 5.63 23.63 37.03
CA GLY A 158 5.63 22.28 36.46
C GLY A 158 4.65 22.12 35.29
N PHE A 159 3.43 22.65 35.41
CA PHE A 159 2.45 22.64 34.32
C PHE A 159 2.89 23.47 33.11
N ILE A 160 3.52 24.63 33.34
CA ILE A 160 4.04 25.47 32.24
C ILE A 160 5.13 24.72 31.46
N VAL A 161 6.07 24.09 32.17
CA VAL A 161 7.13 23.29 31.55
C VAL A 161 6.55 22.11 30.77
N LEU A 162 5.63 21.36 31.37
CA LEU A 162 4.97 20.23 30.71
C LEU A 162 4.20 20.67 29.45
N SER A 163 3.46 21.78 29.53
CA SER A 163 2.76 22.35 28.38
C SER A 163 3.73 22.74 27.26
N GLY A 164 4.89 23.32 27.61
CA GLY A 164 5.95 23.65 26.65
C GLY A 164 6.48 22.41 25.92
N ILE A 165 6.69 21.31 26.64
CA ILE A 165 7.13 20.02 26.06
C ILE A 165 6.09 19.49 25.07
N VAL A 166 4.80 19.52 25.44
CA VAL A 166 3.72 19.05 24.57
C VAL A 166 3.63 19.90 23.29
N VAL A 167 3.74 21.23 23.40
CA VAL A 167 3.76 22.12 22.22
C VAL A 167 4.97 21.84 21.33
N ALA A 168 6.15 21.65 21.90
CA ALA A 168 7.35 21.30 21.13
C ALA A 168 7.20 19.95 20.40
N ALA A 169 6.62 18.94 21.07
CA ALA A 169 6.33 17.64 20.46
C ALA A 169 5.32 17.75 19.31
N MET A 170 4.28 18.58 19.46
CA MET A 170 3.31 18.84 18.38
C MET A 170 3.96 19.52 17.18
N ILE A 171 4.80 20.54 17.41
CA ILE A 171 5.55 21.21 16.33
C ILE A 171 6.45 20.20 15.61
N MET A 172 7.19 19.37 16.35
CA MET A 172 8.05 18.34 15.80
C MET A 172 7.24 17.33 14.97
N ALA A 173 6.10 16.86 15.47
CA ALA A 173 5.22 15.95 14.73
C ALA A 173 4.74 16.54 13.40
N VAL A 174 4.37 17.82 13.37
CA VAL A 174 3.97 18.52 12.13
C VAL A 174 5.14 18.61 11.14
N VAL A 175 6.35 18.92 11.61
CA VAL A 175 7.55 18.98 10.76
C VAL A 175 7.86 17.61 10.15
N PHE A 176 7.81 16.54 10.95
CA PHE A 176 8.03 15.17 10.48
C PHE A 176 6.98 14.74 9.44
N GLN A 177 5.70 15.07 9.63
CA GLN A 177 4.66 14.77 8.64
C GLN A 177 4.93 15.47 7.29
N ARG A 178 5.34 16.74 7.31
CA ARG A 178 5.69 17.48 6.08
C ARG A 178 6.87 16.84 5.35
N LYS A 179 7.91 16.43 6.09
CA LYS A 179 9.08 15.76 5.52
C LYS A 179 8.75 14.40 4.92
N ASN A 180 7.91 13.61 5.57
CA ASN A 180 7.46 12.33 5.02
C ASN A 180 6.59 12.51 3.76
N ALA A 181 5.73 13.54 3.72
CA ALA A 181 4.92 13.83 2.54
C ALA A 181 5.76 14.19 1.30
N GLU A 182 6.84 14.97 1.48
CA GLU A 182 7.80 15.28 0.42
C GLU A 182 8.52 14.01 -0.07
N ALA A 183 8.96 13.16 0.84
CA ALA A 183 9.64 11.91 0.51
C ALA A 183 8.74 10.94 -0.29
N THR A 184 7.46 10.83 0.07
CA THR A 184 6.50 9.99 -0.66
C THR A 184 6.23 10.54 -2.07
N ARG A 185 6.16 11.87 -2.24
CA ARG A 185 5.99 12.47 -3.58
C ARG A 185 7.17 12.20 -4.50
N LEU A 186 8.40 12.34 -4.00
CA LEU A 186 9.61 12.05 -4.78
C LEU A 186 9.66 10.59 -5.24
N LYS A 187 9.27 9.64 -4.36
CA LYS A 187 9.17 8.23 -4.73
C LYS A 187 8.10 7.97 -5.79
N GLY A 188 6.93 8.58 -5.66
CA GLY A 188 5.84 8.42 -6.62
C GLY A 188 6.20 8.93 -8.03
N VAL A 189 6.92 10.05 -8.12
CA VAL A 189 7.40 10.57 -9.42
C VAL A 189 8.41 9.60 -10.05
N ALA A 190 9.40 9.13 -9.29
CA ALA A 190 10.40 8.18 -9.79
C ALA A 190 9.78 6.85 -10.26
N GLU A 191 8.75 6.35 -9.56
CA GLU A 191 8.01 5.16 -10.00
C GLU A 191 7.21 5.43 -11.27
N SER A 192 6.56 6.59 -11.39
CA SER A 192 5.82 6.94 -12.60
C SER A 192 6.72 7.05 -13.83
N GLU A 193 7.93 7.61 -13.67
CA GLU A 193 8.92 7.68 -14.74
C GLU A 193 9.42 6.30 -15.17
N ARG A 194 9.61 5.38 -14.21
CA ARG A 194 9.98 3.98 -14.51
C ARG A 194 8.88 3.26 -15.29
N VAL A 195 7.64 3.36 -14.86
CA VAL A 195 6.50 2.74 -15.56
C VAL A 195 6.37 3.28 -16.99
N VAL A 196 6.52 4.59 -17.17
CA VAL A 196 6.49 5.20 -18.52
C VAL A 196 7.68 4.72 -19.37
N ALA A 197 8.87 4.59 -18.80
CA ALA A 197 10.04 4.07 -19.50
C ALA A 197 9.85 2.61 -19.94
N GLU A 198 9.34 1.75 -19.06
CA GLU A 198 9.01 0.35 -19.38
C GLU A 198 7.93 0.26 -20.47
N GLN A 199 6.89 1.09 -20.39
CA GLN A 199 5.87 1.17 -21.44
C GLN A 199 6.47 1.57 -22.78
N ARG A 200 7.35 2.60 -22.82
CA ARG A 200 8.05 3.01 -24.04
C ARG A 200 8.91 1.88 -24.62
N LEU A 201 9.65 1.17 -23.79
CA LEU A 201 10.45 0.01 -24.21
C LEU A 201 9.57 -1.10 -24.80
N SER A 202 8.46 -1.43 -24.14
CA SER A 202 7.52 -2.44 -24.65
C SER A 202 6.90 -2.03 -25.99
N GLN A 203 6.61 -0.74 -26.18
CA GLN A 203 6.12 -0.23 -27.46
C GLN A 203 7.17 -0.30 -28.56
N ILE A 204 8.44 0.01 -28.24
CA ILE A 204 9.55 -0.12 -29.18
C ILE A 204 9.72 -1.58 -29.59
N GLN A 205 9.75 -2.51 -28.63
CA GLN A 205 9.84 -3.95 -28.89
C GLN A 205 8.68 -4.47 -29.75
N LYS A 206 7.44 -4.04 -29.47
CA LYS A 206 6.29 -4.38 -30.31
C LYS A 206 6.44 -3.86 -31.74
N LYS A 207 6.84 -2.60 -31.92
CA LYS A 207 7.09 -2.03 -33.25
C LYS A 207 8.22 -2.74 -33.99
N GLU A 208 9.28 -3.15 -33.30
CA GLU A 208 10.36 -3.93 -33.90
C GLU A 208 9.88 -5.33 -34.30
N ALA A 209 9.10 -6.00 -33.46
CA ALA A 209 8.49 -7.29 -33.78
C ALA A 209 7.54 -7.19 -34.99
N GLU A 210 6.72 -6.15 -35.06
CA GLU A 210 5.85 -5.86 -36.21
C GLU A 210 6.68 -5.63 -37.48
N ARG A 211 7.74 -4.81 -37.42
CA ARG A 211 8.63 -4.59 -38.57
C ARG A 211 9.31 -5.88 -39.04
N LEU A 212 9.76 -6.72 -38.12
CA LEU A 212 10.36 -8.02 -38.45
C LEU A 212 9.34 -8.95 -39.09
N ALA A 213 8.11 -9.00 -38.58
CA ALA A 213 7.02 -9.79 -39.14
C ALA A 213 6.63 -9.30 -40.54
N GLU A 214 6.51 -7.99 -40.75
CA GLU A 214 6.27 -7.39 -42.08
C GLU A 214 7.39 -7.72 -43.06
N MET A 215 8.66 -7.63 -42.63
CA MET A 215 9.81 -7.98 -43.45
C MET A 215 9.78 -9.46 -43.84
N GLN A 216 9.48 -10.36 -42.90
CA GLN A 216 9.32 -11.79 -43.18
C GLN A 216 8.14 -12.07 -44.13
N ALA A 217 7.00 -11.39 -43.96
CA ALA A 217 5.87 -11.51 -44.85
C ALA A 217 6.23 -11.05 -46.28
N LYS A 218 6.93 -9.93 -46.42
CA LYS A 218 7.44 -9.45 -47.72
C LYS A 218 8.38 -10.45 -48.37
N LEU A 219 9.31 -11.04 -47.60
CA LEU A 219 10.22 -12.08 -48.11
C LEU A 219 9.45 -13.33 -48.57
N LYS A 220 8.42 -13.76 -47.83
CA LYS A 220 7.56 -14.88 -48.25
C LYS A 220 6.85 -14.59 -49.57
N VAL A 221 6.22 -13.41 -49.70
CA VAL A 221 5.54 -13.00 -50.94
C VAL A 221 6.52 -12.93 -52.12
N LEU A 222 7.72 -12.39 -51.92
CA LEU A 222 8.78 -12.37 -52.94
C LEU A 222 9.18 -13.79 -53.36
N SER A 223 9.33 -14.71 -52.40
CA SER A 223 9.65 -16.12 -52.69
C SER A 223 8.54 -16.84 -53.45
N GLU A 224 7.27 -16.62 -53.08
CA GLU A 224 6.11 -17.19 -53.78
C GLU A 224 6.02 -16.65 -55.21
N LYS A 225 6.25 -15.34 -55.40
CA LYS A 225 6.29 -14.72 -56.73
C LYS A 225 7.39 -15.33 -57.61
N GLN A 226 8.59 -15.53 -57.06
CA GLN A 226 9.69 -16.16 -57.78
C GLN A 226 9.37 -17.61 -58.20
N VAL A 227 8.65 -18.37 -57.37
CA VAL A 227 8.19 -19.73 -57.72
C VAL A 227 7.11 -19.70 -58.81
N VAL A 228 6.23 -18.70 -58.81
CA VAL A 228 5.20 -18.53 -59.85
C VAL A 228 5.82 -18.13 -61.18
N ASP A 229 6.79 -17.20 -61.19
CA ASP A 229 7.48 -16.77 -62.41
C ASP A 229 8.23 -17.94 -63.07
N VAL A 230 8.94 -18.77 -62.29
CA VAL A 230 9.62 -19.99 -62.81
C VAL A 230 8.63 -21.01 -63.40
N LYS A 231 7.44 -21.16 -62.80
CA LYS A 231 6.40 -22.04 -63.35
C LYS A 231 5.79 -21.50 -64.64
N LEU A 232 5.64 -20.18 -64.76
CA LEU A 232 5.18 -19.53 -65.99
C LEU A 232 6.20 -19.69 -67.13
N ASP A 233 7.49 -19.55 -66.83
CA ASP A 233 8.54 -19.76 -67.84
C ASP A 233 8.60 -21.21 -68.32
N ALA A 234 8.49 -22.17 -67.40
CA ALA A 234 8.45 -23.60 -67.75
C ALA A 234 7.22 -23.94 -68.62
N THR A 235 6.04 -23.42 -68.26
CA THR A 235 4.81 -23.64 -69.06
C THR A 235 4.86 -22.93 -70.42
N THR A 236 5.55 -21.79 -70.53
CA THR A 236 5.75 -21.10 -71.81
C THR A 236 6.68 -21.88 -72.72
N GLU A 237 7.74 -22.47 -72.18
CA GLU A 237 8.67 -23.30 -72.95
C GLU A 237 8.04 -24.63 -73.40
N ASP A 238 7.24 -25.27 -72.53
CA ASP A 238 6.43 -26.44 -72.90
C ASP A 238 5.44 -26.11 -74.02
N LEU A 239 4.83 -24.91 -74.00
CA LEU A 239 3.92 -24.45 -75.04
C LEU A 239 4.63 -24.27 -76.40
N LYS A 240 5.87 -23.76 -76.39
CA LYS A 240 6.69 -23.65 -77.61
C LYS A 240 7.05 -25.02 -78.16
N GLN A 241 7.41 -25.97 -77.31
CA GLN A 241 7.74 -27.33 -77.74
C GLN A 241 6.53 -28.04 -78.36
N THR A 242 5.35 -27.92 -77.74
CA THR A 242 4.11 -28.48 -78.30
C THR A 242 3.72 -27.81 -79.62
N LEU A 243 3.90 -26.49 -79.75
CA LEU A 243 3.65 -25.78 -81.01
C LEU A 243 4.62 -26.21 -82.12
N ALA A 244 5.90 -26.41 -81.80
CA ALA A 244 6.89 -26.94 -82.74
C ALA A 244 6.53 -28.38 -83.18
N GLN A 245 6.10 -29.24 -82.25
CA GLN A 245 5.61 -30.58 -82.57
C GLN A 245 4.38 -30.55 -83.50
N LEU A 246 3.43 -29.65 -83.24
CA LEU A 246 2.26 -29.49 -84.10
C LEU A 246 2.63 -29.01 -85.51
N GLN A 247 3.63 -28.14 -85.65
CA GLN A 247 4.14 -27.71 -86.97
C GLN A 247 4.78 -28.85 -87.74
N VAL A 248 5.59 -29.69 -87.07
CA VAL A 248 6.20 -30.88 -87.69
C VAL A 248 5.11 -31.86 -88.15
N LEU A 249 4.14 -32.15 -87.29
CA LEU A 249 3.01 -33.04 -87.63
C LEU A 249 2.15 -32.48 -88.79
N TYR A 250 1.96 -31.17 -88.84
CA TYR A 250 1.25 -30.53 -89.95
C TYR A 250 2.02 -30.67 -91.28
N GLY A 251 3.35 -30.52 -91.25
CA GLY A 251 4.21 -30.77 -92.41
C GLY A 251 4.14 -32.21 -92.90
N GLU A 252 4.27 -33.18 -91.99
CA GLU A 252 4.12 -34.61 -92.31
C GLU A 252 2.75 -34.93 -92.90
N SER A 253 1.68 -34.32 -92.37
CA SER A 253 0.33 -34.48 -92.93
C SER A 253 0.22 -33.94 -94.35
N GLN A 254 0.87 -32.82 -94.69
CA GLN A 254 0.84 -32.29 -96.05
C GLN A 254 1.65 -33.15 -97.02
N ASP A 255 2.80 -33.68 -96.59
CA ASP A 255 3.61 -34.55 -97.44
C ASP A 255 2.91 -35.91 -97.68
N ASN A 256 2.22 -36.44 -96.65
CA ASN A 256 1.34 -37.61 -96.81
C ASN A 256 0.19 -37.34 -97.79
N LEU A 257 -0.40 -36.14 -97.77
CA LEU A 257 -1.45 -35.76 -98.73
C LEU A 257 -0.91 -35.77 -100.18
N LYS A 258 0.26 -35.16 -100.41
CA LYS A 258 0.91 -35.16 -101.74
C LYS A 258 1.25 -36.57 -102.19
N ALA A 259 1.77 -37.42 -101.30
CA ALA A 259 2.06 -38.82 -101.61
C ALA A 259 0.80 -39.59 -102.01
N ALA A 260 -0.33 -39.35 -101.33
CA ALA A 260 -1.62 -39.96 -101.64
C ALA A 260 -2.15 -39.51 -103.03
N GLU A 261 -2.01 -38.23 -103.39
CA GLU A 261 -2.39 -37.73 -104.72
C GLU A 261 -1.56 -38.38 -105.85
N VAL A 262 -0.24 -38.51 -105.66
CA VAL A 262 0.63 -39.18 -106.62
C VAL A 262 0.28 -40.67 -106.75
N ALA A 263 -0.04 -41.33 -105.64
CA ALA A 263 -0.48 -42.73 -105.64
C ALA A 263 -1.81 -42.90 -106.40
N LYS A 264 -2.77 -41.99 -106.20
CA LYS A 264 -4.04 -41.99 -106.91
C LYS A 264 -3.87 -41.80 -108.42
N ALA A 265 -3.03 -40.85 -108.84
CA ALA A 265 -2.75 -40.61 -110.26
C ALA A 265 -2.07 -41.81 -110.95
N ARG A 266 -1.20 -42.54 -110.23
CA ARG A 266 -0.63 -43.80 -110.73
C ARG A 266 -1.70 -44.88 -110.90
N ALA A 267 -2.60 -45.04 -109.95
CA ALA A 267 -3.67 -46.02 -110.02
C ALA A 267 -4.63 -45.77 -111.22
N GLU A 268 -4.99 -44.51 -111.48
CA GLU A 268 -5.84 -44.14 -112.63
C GLU A 268 -5.15 -44.44 -113.98
N LYS A 269 -3.83 -44.25 -114.05
CA LYS A 269 -3.05 -44.56 -115.26
C LYS A 269 -3.00 -46.07 -115.52
N GLU A 270 -2.79 -46.88 -114.49
CA GLU A 270 -2.80 -48.35 -114.58
C GLU A 270 -4.19 -48.87 -114.97
N GLU A 271 -5.27 -48.30 -114.42
CA GLU A 271 -6.64 -48.69 -114.79
C GLU A 271 -6.93 -48.42 -116.27
N ASN A 272 -6.50 -47.26 -116.78
CA ASN A 272 -6.68 -46.92 -118.20
C ASN A 272 -5.85 -47.84 -119.11
N ALA A 273 -4.61 -48.17 -118.75
CA ALA A 273 -3.79 -49.11 -119.49
C ALA A 273 -4.42 -50.52 -119.54
N ALA A 274 -5.01 -50.98 -118.43
CA ALA A 274 -5.71 -52.25 -118.35
C ALA A 274 -6.98 -52.29 -119.24
N LYS A 275 -7.72 -51.18 -119.36
CA LYS A 275 -8.88 -51.07 -120.26
C LYS A 275 -8.49 -51.21 -121.73
N THR A 276 -7.41 -50.54 -122.15
CA THR A 276 -6.92 -50.61 -123.54
C THR A 276 -6.47 -52.03 -123.89
N ALA A 277 -5.66 -52.66 -123.02
CA ALA A 277 -5.19 -54.03 -123.22
C ALA A 277 -6.34 -55.05 -123.31
N ARG A 278 -7.44 -54.84 -122.57
CA ARG A 278 -8.64 -55.69 -122.63
C ARG A 278 -9.36 -55.57 -123.98
N ASN A 279 -9.45 -54.37 -124.54
CA ASN A 279 -10.10 -54.16 -125.85
C ASN A 279 -9.28 -54.79 -126.99
N ASP A 280 -7.96 -54.64 -126.96
CA ASP A 280 -7.07 -55.24 -127.96
C ASP A 280 -7.16 -56.78 -127.95
N ALA A 281 -7.28 -57.38 -126.76
CA ALA A 281 -7.46 -58.82 -126.61
C ALA A 281 -8.81 -59.34 -127.16
N LEU A 282 -9.87 -58.51 -127.16
CA LEU A 282 -11.17 -58.87 -127.73
C LEU A 282 -11.12 -58.89 -129.26
N VAL A 283 -10.47 -57.91 -129.88
CA VAL A 283 -10.29 -57.83 -131.35
C VAL A 283 -9.47 -59.02 -131.85
N ALA A 284 -8.36 -59.34 -131.18
CA ALA A 284 -7.53 -60.50 -131.52
C ALA A 284 -8.28 -61.84 -131.44
N LYS A 285 -9.27 -61.95 -130.56
CA LYS A 285 -10.12 -63.15 -130.44
C LYS A 285 -11.10 -63.28 -131.61
N GLU A 286 -11.68 -62.19 -132.09
CA GLU A 286 -12.58 -62.21 -133.25
C GLU A 286 -11.84 -62.58 -134.55
N ASP A 287 -10.62 -62.06 -134.74
CA ASP A 287 -9.80 -62.38 -135.91
C ASP A 287 -9.36 -63.86 -135.92
N ALA A 288 -9.04 -64.42 -134.75
CA ALA A 288 -8.70 -65.85 -134.62
C ALA A 288 -9.88 -66.78 -134.98
N VAL A 289 -11.13 -66.37 -134.72
CA VAL A 289 -12.32 -67.15 -135.07
C VAL A 289 -12.57 -67.13 -136.59
N LYS A 290 -12.37 -65.97 -137.25
CA LYS A 290 -12.47 -65.87 -138.72
C LYS A 290 -11.45 -66.76 -139.43
N ALA A 291 -10.18 -66.70 -139.01
CA ALA A 291 -9.10 -67.52 -139.59
C ALA A 291 -9.35 -69.03 -139.43
N LYS A 292 -9.95 -69.45 -138.31
CA LYS A 292 -10.33 -70.86 -138.10
C LYS A 292 -11.43 -71.33 -139.06
N THR A 293 -12.38 -70.46 -139.37
CA THR A 293 -13.52 -70.81 -140.24
C THR A 293 -13.09 -70.96 -141.70
N GLU A 294 -12.16 -70.11 -142.17
CA GLU A 294 -11.59 -70.18 -143.52
C GLU A 294 -10.73 -71.44 -143.74
N THR A 295 -9.98 -71.85 -142.72
CA THR A 295 -9.12 -73.05 -142.79
C THR A 295 -9.95 -74.33 -142.84
N GLU A 296 -11.08 -74.41 -142.14
CA GLU A 296 -11.99 -75.56 -142.20
C GLU A 296 -12.67 -75.70 -143.59
N GLN A 297 -12.98 -74.59 -144.27
CA GLN A 297 -13.56 -74.63 -145.61
C GLN A 297 -12.57 -75.07 -146.69
N LEU A 298 -11.31 -74.64 -146.58
CA LEU A 298 -10.23 -75.06 -147.49
C LEU A 298 -9.92 -76.55 -147.36
N LEU A 299 -9.92 -77.07 -146.13
CA LEU A 299 -9.69 -78.49 -145.87
C LEU A 299 -10.78 -79.39 -146.49
N LYS A 300 -12.03 -78.92 -146.50
CA LYS A 300 -13.16 -79.65 -147.09
C LYS A 300 -13.05 -79.75 -148.61
N ARG A 301 -12.65 -78.67 -149.29
CA ARG A 301 -12.44 -78.65 -150.75
C ARG A 301 -11.36 -79.62 -151.20
N GLU A 302 -10.26 -79.71 -150.47
CA GLU A 302 -9.19 -80.65 -150.86
C GLU A 302 -9.57 -82.11 -150.66
N ARG A 303 -10.38 -82.43 -149.64
CA ARG A 303 -10.88 -83.80 -149.45
C ARG A 303 -11.83 -84.24 -150.57
N GLU A 304 -12.67 -83.34 -151.09
CA GLU A 304 -13.56 -83.62 -152.22
C GLU A 304 -12.78 -83.80 -153.55
N ARG A 305 -11.67 -83.07 -153.71
CA ARG A 305 -10.81 -83.14 -154.90
C ARG A 305 -10.04 -84.46 -155.00
N VAL A 306 -9.54 -84.96 -153.87
CA VAL A 306 -8.81 -86.25 -153.80
C VAL A 306 -9.74 -87.44 -154.07
N GLU A 307 -11.01 -87.37 -153.65
CA GLU A 307 -12.02 -88.40 -153.94
C GLU A 307 -12.41 -88.47 -155.43
N GLN A 308 -12.54 -87.32 -156.11
CA GLN A 308 -12.79 -87.30 -157.56
C GLN A 308 -11.63 -87.88 -158.36
N MET A 309 -10.40 -87.62 -157.93
CA MET A 309 -9.19 -88.07 -158.62
C MET A 309 -8.99 -89.60 -158.52
N LYS A 310 -9.45 -90.22 -157.41
CA LYS A 310 -9.45 -91.69 -157.23
C LYS A 310 -10.50 -92.43 -158.08
N LYS A 311 -11.54 -91.74 -158.57
CA LYS A 311 -12.64 -92.36 -159.33
C LYS A 311 -12.43 -92.42 -160.84
N GLN A 312 -11.40 -91.78 -161.40
CA GLN A 312 -11.26 -91.60 -162.86
C GLN A 312 -10.25 -92.51 -163.59
N LEU A 313 -9.35 -93.27 -162.93
CA LEU A 313 -8.24 -93.92 -163.66
C LEU A 313 -7.96 -95.38 -163.25
N GLY A 314 -9.00 -96.19 -163.12
CA GLY A 314 -8.88 -97.64 -163.01
C GLY A 314 -10.04 -98.39 -163.64
N THR A 315 -10.08 -98.50 -164.99
CA THR A 315 -10.44 -99.70 -165.79
C THR A 315 -10.81 -99.34 -167.25
N ALA A 316 -9.94 -99.71 -168.21
CA ALA A 316 -10.29 -100.44 -169.45
C ALA A 316 -9.07 -100.55 -170.39
N THR A 317 -8.81 -101.79 -170.80
CA THR A 317 -7.93 -102.28 -171.87
C THR A 317 -8.30 -101.76 -173.27
N ILE A 318 -7.31 -101.70 -174.19
CA ILE A 318 -7.22 -102.47 -175.47
C ILE A 318 -6.10 -101.88 -176.37
N ASP A 319 -5.03 -102.66 -176.55
CA ASP A 319 -4.65 -103.33 -177.82
C ASP A 319 -4.17 -102.57 -179.08
N VAL A 320 -3.24 -103.25 -179.77
CA VAL A 320 -2.79 -103.19 -181.19
C VAL A 320 -1.89 -102.05 -181.73
N LEU A 321 -0.77 -102.55 -182.28
CA LEU A 321 0.05 -102.18 -183.47
C LEU A 321 -0.28 -100.94 -184.34
N LYS A 322 0.84 -100.43 -184.89
CA LYS A 322 1.09 -99.31 -185.83
C LYS A 322 1.18 -97.93 -185.20
#